data_AF-A0A3M1XQ33-F1
#
_entry.id   AF-A0A3M1XQ33-F1
#
_cell.length_a   1.000
_cell.length_b   1.000
_cell.length_c   1.000
_cell.angle_alpha   90.00
_cell.angle_beta   90.00
_cell.angle_gamma   90.00
#
_symmetry.space_group_name_H-M   'P 1'
#
loop_
_entity.id
_entity.type
_entity.pdbx_description
1 polymer ?
#
loop_
_entity_poly.entity_id
_entity_poly.type
_entity_poly.pdbx_seq_one_letter_code
_entity_poly.pdbx_strand_id
1 'polypeptide(L)'
;MGQERPLATILAEMEQKYGVIFTYDARLIGQYHLHFEFRERETFDQAVNRLLAHVGLTYEHLGSRYYVIYESSRRGQIAVRRIRRKTLQLQRLEEASG
;
A
#
# COMPACT_ATOMS: atom_id res chain seq x y z
N MET A 1 7.13 5.24 -25.21
CA MET A 1 6.04 5.97 -24.53
C MET A 1 5.18 4.92 -23.87
N GLY A 2 5.27 4.73 -22.55
CA GLY A 2 4.46 3.73 -21.86
C GLY A 2 2.99 4.15 -21.76
N GLN A 3 2.12 3.16 -21.62
CA GLN A 3 0.66 3.34 -21.64
C GLN A 3 0.13 3.70 -20.24
N GLU A 4 -0.94 4.51 -20.18
CA GLU A 4 -1.71 4.69 -18.95
C GLU A 4 -2.41 3.38 -18.58
N ARG A 5 -2.26 2.98 -17.31
CA ARG A 5 -2.82 1.72 -16.80
C ARG A 5 -3.50 1.95 -15.44
N PRO A 6 -4.49 1.12 -15.07
CA PRO A 6 -5.15 1.23 -13.77
C PRO A 6 -4.13 1.09 -12.63
N LEU A 7 -4.26 1.92 -11.59
CA LEU A 7 -3.40 1.83 -10.41
C LEU A 7 -3.45 0.44 -9.76
N ALA A 8 -4.62 -0.21 -9.76
CA ALA A 8 -4.77 -1.58 -9.27
C ALA A 8 -3.87 -2.59 -10.01
N THR A 9 -3.73 -2.45 -11.33
CA THR A 9 -2.84 -3.31 -12.13
C THR A 9 -1.38 -3.06 -11.78
N ILE A 10 -0.98 -1.81 -11.63
CA ILE A 10 0.39 -1.44 -11.25
C ILE A 10 0.73 -1.96 -9.84
N LEU A 11 -0.23 -1.89 -8.91
CA LEU A 11 -0.06 -2.44 -7.56
C LEU A 11 0.09 -3.96 -7.58
N ALA A 12 -0.71 -4.69 -8.38
CA ALA A 12 -0.56 -6.14 -8.52
C ALA A 12 0.82 -6.53 -9.10
N GLU A 13 1.34 -5.77 -10.08
CA GLU A 13 2.70 -5.96 -10.59
C GLU A 13 3.75 -5.72 -9.49
N MET A 14 3.55 -4.72 -8.62
CA MET A 14 4.41 -4.46 -7.47
C MET A 14 4.40 -5.59 -6.44
N GLU A 15 3.22 -6.14 -6.12
CA GLU A 15 3.08 -7.28 -5.21
C GLU A 15 3.93 -8.46 -5.67
N GLN A 16 3.83 -8.80 -6.96
CA GLN A 16 4.61 -9.88 -7.55
C GLN A 16 6.11 -9.58 -7.57
N LYS A 17 6.50 -8.37 -8.00
CA LYS A 17 7.91 -7.99 -8.14
C LYS A 17 8.65 -7.96 -6.80
N TYR A 18 8.01 -7.47 -5.74
CA TYR A 18 8.65 -7.25 -4.44
C TYR A 18 8.24 -8.27 -3.36
N GLY A 19 7.34 -9.20 -3.66
CA GLY A 19 6.88 -10.22 -2.71
C GLY A 19 6.09 -9.64 -1.53
N VAL A 20 5.32 -8.58 -1.79
CA VAL A 20 4.51 -7.86 -0.80
C VAL A 20 3.02 -8.04 -1.09
N ILE A 21 2.17 -7.69 -0.13
CA ILE A 21 0.72 -7.70 -0.29
C ILE A 21 0.18 -6.33 0.09
N PHE A 22 -0.56 -5.69 -0.82
CA PHE A 22 -1.28 -4.46 -0.54
C PHE A 22 -2.70 -4.75 -0.07
N THR A 23 -3.18 -3.90 0.83
CA THR A 23 -4.57 -3.90 1.27
C THR A 23 -5.08 -2.48 1.20
N TYR A 24 -6.24 -2.29 0.56
CA TYR A 24 -6.80 -0.97 0.28
C TYR A 24 -8.31 -1.02 0.09
N ASP A 25 -8.97 0.12 0.25
CA ASP A 25 -10.35 0.29 -0.20
C ASP A 25 -10.38 0.37 -1.73
N ALA A 26 -11.15 -0.49 -2.39
CA ALA A 26 -11.24 -0.52 -3.85
C ALA A 26 -11.68 0.82 -4.45
N ARG A 27 -12.49 1.60 -3.73
CA ARG A 27 -12.94 2.94 -4.16
C ARG A 27 -11.80 3.95 -4.17
N LEU A 28 -10.79 3.75 -3.33
CA LEU A 28 -9.62 4.62 -3.25
C LEU A 28 -8.73 4.45 -4.48
N ILE A 29 -8.59 3.22 -4.96
CA ILE A 29 -7.67 2.86 -6.05
C ILE A 29 -8.34 2.94 -7.42
N GLY A 30 -9.60 2.52 -7.52
CA GLY A 30 -10.29 2.26 -8.80
C GLY A 30 -10.49 3.48 -9.70
N GLN A 31 -10.29 4.70 -9.19
CA GLN A 31 -10.42 5.94 -9.95
C GLN A 31 -9.15 6.36 -10.70
N TYR A 32 -7.99 5.74 -10.42
CA TYR A 32 -6.70 6.22 -10.92
C TYR A 32 -6.18 5.39 -12.10
N HIS A 33 -5.83 6.11 -13.17
CA HIS A 33 -5.07 5.61 -14.31
C HIS A 33 -3.78 6.42 -14.39
N LEU A 34 -2.65 5.72 -14.42
CA LEU A 34 -1.34 6.37 -14.30
C LEU A 34 -0.38 5.79 -15.33
N HIS A 35 0.50 6.65 -15.82
CA HIS A 35 1.71 6.24 -16.49
C HIS A 35 2.79 5.95 -15.44
N PHE A 36 3.13 4.67 -15.26
CA PHE A 36 4.15 4.25 -14.30
C PHE A 36 5.06 3.19 -14.91
N GLU A 37 6.36 3.48 -14.89
CA GLU A 37 7.42 2.57 -15.28
C GLU A 37 8.32 2.27 -14.08
N PHE A 38 8.67 1.00 -13.93
CA PHE A 38 9.63 0.56 -12.91
C PHE A 38 11.05 0.91 -13.31
N ARG A 39 11.86 1.36 -12.35
CA ARG A 39 13.27 1.66 -12.55
C ARG A 39 14.12 0.47 -12.06
N GLU A 40 15.19 0.14 -12.76
CA GLU A 40 16.00 -1.06 -12.44
C GLU A 40 16.71 -1.00 -11.08
N ARG A 41 16.97 0.21 -10.56
CA ARG A 41 17.73 0.42 -9.32
C ARG A 41 16.89 1.00 -8.17
N GLU A 42 15.56 0.99 -8.29
CA GLU A 42 14.69 1.50 -7.22
C GLU A 42 14.34 0.41 -6.20
N THR A 43 14.42 0.76 -4.92
CA THR A 43 13.90 -0.09 -3.84
C THR A 43 12.37 -0.12 -3.87
N PHE A 44 11.77 -1.09 -3.17
CA PHE A 44 10.32 -1.14 -2.97
C PHE A 44 9.75 0.19 -2.49
N ASP A 45 10.30 0.73 -1.39
CA ASP A 45 9.84 1.98 -0.79
C ASP A 45 9.95 3.16 -1.76
N GLN A 46 11.01 3.22 -2.57
CA GLN A 46 11.17 4.26 -3.58
C GLN A 46 10.11 4.16 -4.68
N ALA A 47 9.84 2.95 -5.18
CA ALA A 47 8.86 2.72 -6.23
C ALA A 47 7.44 3.07 -5.77
N VAL A 48 7.03 2.56 -4.60
CA VAL A 48 5.68 2.73 -4.07
C VAL A 48 5.43 4.16 -3.61
N ASN A 49 6.40 4.84 -2.98
CA ASN A 49 6.26 6.26 -2.62
C ASN A 49 6.08 7.11 -3.87
N ARG A 50 6.88 6.86 -4.91
CA ARG A 50 6.77 7.59 -6.19
C ARG A 50 5.40 7.37 -6.84
N LEU A 51 4.89 6.14 -6.82
CA LEU A 51 3.58 5.81 -7.38
C LEU A 51 2.45 6.54 -6.62
N LEU A 52 2.43 6.40 -5.30
CA LEU A 52 1.30 6.87 -4.48
C LEU A 52 1.30 8.39 -4.27
N ALA A 53 2.46 9.04 -4.28
CA ALA A 53 2.56 10.50 -4.16
C ALA A 53 1.82 11.24 -5.27
N HIS A 54 1.76 10.68 -6.48
CA HIS A 54 1.05 11.29 -7.63
C HIS A 54 -0.46 11.38 -7.42
N VAL A 55 -1.01 10.53 -6.55
CA VAL A 55 -2.46 10.38 -6.33
C VAL A 55 -2.89 10.74 -4.91
N GLY A 56 -2.02 11.42 -4.15
CA GLY A 56 -2.31 11.83 -2.78
C GLY A 56 -2.49 10.65 -1.82
N LEU A 57 -1.96 9.48 -2.16
CA LEU A 57 -2.00 8.27 -1.34
C LEU A 57 -0.67 8.03 -0.65
N THR A 58 -0.69 7.22 0.39
CA THR A 58 0.49 6.74 1.10
C THR A 58 0.22 5.33 1.60
N TYR A 59 1.21 4.70 2.21
CA TYR A 59 1.10 3.36 2.77
C TYR A 59 1.67 3.28 4.20
N GLU A 60 1.30 2.24 4.92
CA GLU A 60 1.91 1.84 6.19
C GLU A 60 2.13 0.33 6.18
N HIS A 61 3.29 -0.11 6.68
CA HIS A 61 3.63 -1.51 6.84
C HIS A 61 2.90 -2.11 8.04
N LEU A 62 2.32 -3.29 7.85
CA LEU A 62 1.54 -3.99 8.85
C LEU A 62 2.02 -5.45 8.95
N GLY A 63 2.98 -5.73 9.84
CA GLY A 63 3.49 -7.09 10.07
C GLY A 63 4.68 -7.44 9.20
N SER A 64 4.69 -8.59 8.51
CA SER A 64 5.87 -9.05 7.75
C SER A 64 5.85 -8.64 6.27
N ARG A 65 4.72 -8.83 5.56
CA ARG A 65 4.59 -8.58 4.12
C ARG A 65 3.39 -7.72 3.70
N TYR A 66 2.56 -7.31 4.65
CA TYR A 66 1.34 -6.56 4.34
C TYR A 66 1.56 -5.05 4.43
N TYR A 67 0.99 -4.33 3.49
CA TYR A 67 1.04 -2.87 3.42
C TYR A 67 -0.37 -2.32 3.19
N VAL A 68 -0.80 -1.40 4.03
CA VAL A 68 -2.12 -0.77 3.92
C VAL A 68 -1.98 0.56 3.19
N ILE A 69 -2.66 0.74 2.06
CA ILE A 69 -2.69 2.02 1.33
C ILE A 69 -3.89 2.84 1.79
N TYR A 70 -3.66 4.14 2.04
CA TYR A 70 -4.67 5.08 2.50
C TYR A 70 -4.40 6.50 1.98
N GLU A 71 -5.40 7.39 2.08
CA GLU A 71 -5.22 8.80 1.74
C GLU A 71 -4.18 9.47 2.65
N SER A 72 -3.31 10.30 2.08
CA SER A 72 -2.35 11.11 2.84
C SER A 72 -2.99 12.21 3.71
N SER A 73 -4.32 12.26 3.76
CA SER A 73 -5.11 13.18 4.57
C SER A 73 -5.06 12.83 6.05
N ARG A 74 -5.31 13.83 6.93
CA ARG A 74 -5.43 13.63 8.37
C ARG A 74 -6.48 12.57 8.73
N ARG A 75 -7.55 12.47 7.94
CA ARG A 75 -8.59 11.45 8.09
C ARG A 75 -8.05 10.05 7.80
N GLY A 76 -7.33 9.88 6.69
CA GLY A 76 -6.67 8.62 6.34
C GLY A 76 -5.69 8.14 7.43
N GLN A 77 -4.88 9.05 7.96
CA GLN A 77 -3.95 8.75 9.05
C GLN A 77 -4.65 8.27 10.33
N ILE A 78 -5.81 8.85 10.67
CA ILE A 78 -6.59 8.41 11.85
C ILE A 78 -7.16 7.01 11.63
N ALA A 79 -7.64 6.72 10.41
CA ALA A 79 -8.19 5.42 10.05
C ALA A 79 -7.14 4.30 10.15
N VAL A 80 -5.97 4.49 9.54
CA VAL A 80 -4.90 3.47 9.57
C VAL A 80 -4.39 3.22 11.00
N ARG A 81 -4.28 4.26 11.84
CA ARG A 81 -3.92 4.11 13.26
C ARG A 81 -4.93 3.28 14.05
N ARG A 82 -6.21 3.30 13.66
CA ARG A 82 -7.23 2.45 14.28
C ARG A 82 -7.06 0.99 13.85
N ILE A 83 -6.78 0.75 12.57
CA ILE A 83 -6.50 -0.59 12.03
C ILE A 83 -5.26 -1.18 12.71
N ARG A 84 -4.15 -0.44 12.73
CA ARG A 84 -2.90 -0.86 13.37
C ARG A 84 -3.08 -1.25 14.83
N ARG A 85 -3.79 -0.44 15.61
CA ARG A 85 -4.06 -0.74 17.04
C ARG A 85 -4.82 -2.05 17.21
N LYS A 86 -5.82 -2.32 16.36
CA LYS A 86 -6.58 -3.58 16.41
C LYS A 86 -5.72 -4.77 15.98
N THR A 87 -4.89 -4.62 14.95
CA THR A 87 -3.96 -5.67 14.52
C THR A 87 -2.95 -6.03 15.60
N LEU A 88 -2.34 -5.03 16.26
CA LEU A 88 -1.43 -5.25 17.38
C LEU A 88 -2.10 -5.94 18.57
N GLN A 89 -3.39 -5.67 18.81
CA GLN A 89 -4.16 -6.37 19.84
C GLN A 89 -4.38 -7.85 19.51
N LEU A 90 -4.66 -8.18 18.24
CA LEU A 90 -4.82 -9.56 17.79
C LEU A 90 -3.49 -10.33 17.90
N GLN A 91 -2.39 -9.75 17.45
CA GLN A 91 -1.06 -10.38 17.53
C GLN A 91 -0.69 -10.75 18.98
N ARG A 92 -0.93 -9.85 19.94
CA ARG A 92 -0.67 -10.11 21.37
C ARG A 92 -1.51 -11.24 21.96
N LEU A 93 -2.72 -11.47 21.43
CA LEU A 93 -3.59 -12.57 21.87
C LEU A 93 -3.11 -13.91 21.31
N GLU A 94 -2.60 -13.92 20.07
CA GLU A 94 -1.99 -15.11 19.44
C GLU A 94 -0.70 -15.51 20.16
N GLU A 95 0.15 -14.53 20.51
CA GLU A 95 1.41 -14.74 21.24
C GLU A 95 1.18 -15.20 22.70
N ALA A 96 0.06 -14.84 23.32
CA ALA A 96 -0.26 -15.23 24.69
C ALA A 96 -0.96 -16.60 24.82
N SER A 97 -1.40 -17.18 23.70
CA SER A 97 -2.15 -18.45 23.67
C SER A 97 -1.37 -19.62 23.06
N GLY A 98 -0.12 -19.40 22.62
CA GLY A 98 0.82 -20.42 22.15
C GLY A 98 1.97 -20.62 23.12
#